data_AF-A0AAU7TGA1-F1
#
_entry.id   AF-A0AAU7TGA1-F1
#
_cell.length_a   1.000
_cell.length_b   1.000
_cell.length_c   1.000
_cell.angle_alpha   90.00
_cell.angle_beta   90.00
_cell.angle_gamma   90.00
#
_symmetry.space_group_name_H-M   'P 1'
#
loop_
_entity.id
_entity.type
_entity.pdbx_description
1 polymer ?
#
loop_
_entity_poly.entity_id
_entity_poly.type
_entity_poly.pdbx_seq_one_letter_code
_entity_poly.pdbx_strand_id
1 'polypeptide(L)'
;MTWLVTGGAGYIGAHVVRAFREDGIDVVVIDDLSSGKAEFVPDGVPFVRASLLDGAAVREALDGADGVVHLGGFKYAGVSVERPLHTYTQNVTAMVTLLEAMADKQVRNIVFSSSAGVYGTPKDEVVTEDTQPDPQSPYGESKLIGEWLLRDQAAATELHHTSLRYFNVVGSGDPTVYDASPYNLFPIVCNLLTQGKVPQIYGTDHPTPDGTSVKDYVHVADLARAHVAAARALESGKTLERVYNLGSGTGTSVREIMDAARRVTGIDFTPAEGPRRPGDPSRVVANGDLAARDLGWQNTYTVDQMFATAWEAWPKG
;
A
#
# COMPACT_ATOMS: atom_id res chain seq x y z
N MET A 1 -13.28 20.71 3.06
CA MET A 1 -11.99 20.42 2.40
C MET A 1 -12.11 19.02 1.87
N THR A 2 -11.87 18.82 0.58
CA THR A 2 -12.21 17.57 -0.10
C THR A 2 -10.99 16.96 -0.76
N TRP A 3 -10.68 15.69 -0.46
CA TRP A 3 -9.64 14.95 -1.15
C TRP A 3 -10.23 13.87 -2.06
N LEU A 4 -9.71 13.76 -3.28
CA LEU A 4 -9.99 12.62 -4.14
C LEU A 4 -9.09 11.45 -3.72
N VAL A 5 -9.68 10.31 -3.35
CA VAL A 5 -8.95 9.07 -3.10
C VAL A 5 -9.19 8.11 -4.28
N THR A 6 -8.17 7.95 -5.13
CA THR A 6 -8.24 6.97 -6.22
C THR A 6 -7.97 5.57 -5.69
N GLY A 7 -8.70 4.56 -6.16
CA GLY A 7 -8.59 3.20 -5.62
C GLY A 7 -9.17 3.07 -4.21
N GLY A 8 -10.07 3.99 -3.82
CA GLY A 8 -10.64 4.07 -2.47
C GLY A 8 -11.56 2.92 -2.09
N ALA A 9 -11.97 2.07 -3.05
CA ALA A 9 -12.70 0.82 -2.77
C ALA A 9 -11.75 -0.39 -2.59
N GLY A 10 -10.44 -0.21 -2.76
CA GLY A 10 -9.41 -1.20 -2.48
C GLY A 10 -9.08 -1.30 -0.99
N TYR A 11 -8.33 -2.35 -0.62
CA TYR A 11 -7.95 -2.62 0.78
C TYR A 11 -7.31 -1.40 1.48
N ILE A 12 -6.21 -0.86 0.96
CA ILE A 12 -5.56 0.31 1.58
C ILE A 12 -6.42 1.56 1.43
N GLY A 13 -6.98 1.79 0.23
CA GLY A 13 -7.78 2.98 -0.06
C GLY A 13 -8.97 3.15 0.88
N ALA A 14 -9.68 2.07 1.21
CA ALA A 14 -10.82 2.10 2.11
C ALA A 14 -10.44 2.50 3.55
N HIS A 15 -9.24 2.14 4.01
CA HIS A 15 -8.71 2.58 5.30
C HIS A 15 -8.27 4.04 5.25
N VAL A 16 -7.67 4.49 4.15
CA VAL A 16 -7.35 5.91 3.93
C VAL A 16 -8.64 6.75 3.96
N VAL A 17 -9.69 6.36 3.23
CA VAL A 17 -10.98 7.06 3.22
C VAL A 17 -11.53 7.21 4.65
N ARG A 18 -11.48 6.15 5.47
CA ARG A 18 -11.92 6.20 6.87
C ARG A 18 -11.06 7.14 7.71
N ALA A 19 -9.74 7.03 7.60
CA ALA A 19 -8.82 7.90 8.35
C ALA A 19 -9.03 9.38 8.03
N PHE A 20 -9.31 9.73 6.77
CA PHE A 20 -9.68 11.10 6.39
C PHE A 20 -10.99 11.56 7.07
N ARG A 21 -12.02 10.70 7.09
CA ARG A 21 -13.31 11.02 7.73
C ARG A 21 -13.21 11.16 9.24
N GLU A 22 -12.43 10.30 9.90
CA GLU A 22 -12.14 10.38 11.34
C GLU A 22 -11.50 11.74 11.70
N ASP A 23 -10.70 12.27 10.78
CA ASP A 23 -10.03 13.56 10.88
C ASP A 23 -10.88 14.76 10.39
N GLY A 24 -12.16 14.52 10.06
CA GLY A 24 -13.12 15.54 9.64
C GLY A 24 -12.86 16.12 8.26
N ILE A 25 -12.14 15.40 7.40
CA ILE A 25 -11.83 15.80 6.02
C ILE A 25 -12.79 15.11 5.07
N ASP A 26 -13.41 15.85 4.16
CA ASP A 26 -14.31 15.31 3.16
C ASP A 26 -13.52 14.52 2.10
N VAL A 27 -14.13 13.47 1.57
CA VAL A 27 -13.50 12.58 0.60
C VAL A 27 -14.44 12.29 -0.55
N VAL A 28 -13.91 12.26 -1.76
CA VAL A 28 -14.54 11.64 -2.94
C VAL A 28 -13.71 10.41 -3.31
N VAL A 29 -14.36 9.32 -3.68
CA VAL A 29 -13.68 8.10 -4.17
C VAL A 29 -13.89 7.95 -5.66
N ILE A 30 -12.84 7.57 -6.38
CA ILE A 30 -12.92 7.02 -7.74
C ILE A 30 -12.29 5.63 -7.79
N ASP A 31 -13.04 4.64 -8.27
CA ASP A 31 -12.59 3.24 -8.38
C ASP A 31 -13.39 2.49 -9.46
N ASP A 32 -12.74 1.63 -10.24
CA ASP A 32 -13.40 0.82 -11.27
C ASP A 32 -13.89 -0.54 -10.77
N LEU A 33 -13.56 -0.89 -9.52
CA LEU A 33 -13.85 -2.16 -8.85
C LEU A 33 -13.19 -3.37 -9.54
N SER A 34 -12.11 -3.15 -10.30
CA SER A 34 -11.32 -4.24 -10.90
C SER A 34 -10.72 -5.18 -9.86
N SER A 35 -10.38 -4.65 -8.68
CA SER A 35 -9.96 -5.44 -7.51
C SER A 35 -10.53 -4.92 -6.18
N GLY A 36 -11.11 -3.72 -6.17
CA GLY A 36 -11.82 -3.16 -5.03
C GLY A 36 -13.21 -3.75 -4.84
N LYS A 37 -13.84 -3.43 -3.71
CA LYS A 37 -15.21 -3.84 -3.37
C LYS A 37 -16.02 -2.60 -3.03
N ALA A 38 -17.15 -2.40 -3.68
CA ALA A 38 -18.00 -1.23 -3.43
C ALA A 38 -18.41 -1.12 -1.95
N GLU A 39 -18.66 -2.26 -1.30
CA GLU A 39 -18.99 -2.33 0.14
C GLU A 39 -17.88 -1.81 1.08
N PHE A 40 -16.64 -1.67 0.59
CA PHE A 40 -15.56 -1.09 1.38
C PHE A 40 -15.63 0.43 1.46
N VAL A 41 -16.34 1.09 0.54
CA VAL A 41 -16.53 2.55 0.59
C VAL A 41 -17.59 2.87 1.66
N PRO A 42 -17.28 3.70 2.68
CA PRO A 42 -18.24 4.03 3.73
C PRO A 42 -19.49 4.72 3.19
N ASP A 43 -20.63 4.48 3.84
CA ASP A 43 -21.88 5.17 3.52
C ASP A 43 -21.73 6.70 3.60
N GLY A 44 -22.34 7.38 2.63
CA GLY A 44 -22.33 8.84 2.50
C GLY A 44 -21.07 9.42 1.84
N VAL A 45 -20.06 8.60 1.50
CA VAL A 45 -18.91 9.05 0.72
C VAL A 45 -19.28 9.08 -0.77
N PRO A 46 -19.16 10.22 -1.48
CA PRO A 46 -19.34 10.27 -2.92
C PRO A 46 -18.43 9.27 -3.64
N PHE A 47 -19.01 8.48 -4.52
CA PHE A 47 -18.32 7.40 -5.22
C PHE A 47 -18.54 7.48 -6.73
N VAL A 48 -17.46 7.72 -7.47
CA VAL A 48 -17.41 7.71 -8.93
C VAL A 48 -16.89 6.35 -9.39
N ARG A 49 -17.78 5.51 -9.93
CA ARG A 49 -17.38 4.20 -10.46
C ARG A 49 -16.84 4.32 -11.87
N ALA A 50 -15.53 4.53 -12.01
CA ALA A 50 -14.87 4.70 -13.31
C ALA A 50 -13.40 4.28 -13.26
N SER A 51 -12.84 3.98 -14.43
CA SER A 51 -11.41 3.77 -14.60
C SER A 51 -10.66 5.10 -14.59
N LEU A 52 -9.45 5.12 -14.04
CA LEU A 52 -8.55 6.26 -14.16
C LEU A 52 -8.07 6.53 -15.60
N LEU A 53 -8.33 5.61 -16.52
CA LEU A 53 -8.13 5.82 -17.95
C LEU A 53 -9.23 6.68 -18.59
N ASP A 54 -10.37 6.86 -17.92
CA ASP A 54 -11.43 7.76 -18.34
C ASP A 54 -11.16 9.17 -17.82
N GLY A 55 -10.43 9.96 -18.61
CA GLY A 55 -10.07 11.34 -18.22
C GLY A 55 -11.28 12.25 -18.00
N ALA A 56 -12.45 11.98 -18.60
CA ALA A 56 -13.65 12.76 -18.32
C ALA A 56 -14.18 12.46 -16.91
N ALA A 57 -14.28 11.19 -16.55
CA ALA A 57 -14.68 10.78 -15.21
C ALA A 57 -13.67 11.23 -14.13
N VAL A 58 -12.37 11.20 -14.42
CA VAL A 58 -11.34 11.71 -13.50
C VAL A 58 -11.51 13.22 -13.28
N ARG A 59 -11.77 14.00 -14.34
CA ARG A 59 -12.05 15.44 -14.21
C ARG A 59 -13.31 15.72 -13.40
N GLU A 60 -14.37 14.94 -13.58
CA GLU A 60 -15.59 15.06 -12.78
C GLU A 60 -15.32 14.75 -11.30
N ALA A 61 -14.57 13.67 -11.01
CA ALA A 61 -14.22 13.30 -9.64
C ALA A 61 -13.32 14.33 -8.93
N LEU A 62 -12.60 15.16 -9.69
CA LEU A 62 -11.76 16.24 -9.16
C LEU A 62 -12.54 17.55 -8.89
N ASP A 63 -13.82 17.65 -9.27
CA ASP A 63 -14.58 18.88 -9.06
C ASP A 63 -14.71 19.23 -7.57
N GLY A 64 -14.13 20.37 -7.19
CA GLY A 64 -14.09 20.84 -5.79
C GLY A 64 -13.08 20.14 -4.90
N ALA A 65 -12.17 19.32 -5.45
CA ALA A 65 -11.10 18.68 -4.69
C ALA A 65 -9.92 19.63 -4.44
N ASP A 66 -9.37 19.59 -3.22
CA ASP A 66 -8.19 20.34 -2.77
C ASP A 66 -6.88 19.56 -2.97
N GLY A 67 -6.97 18.24 -3.15
CA GLY A 67 -5.84 17.35 -3.34
C GLY A 67 -6.25 15.92 -3.70
N VAL A 68 -5.26 15.11 -4.03
CA VAL A 68 -5.43 13.70 -4.43
C VAL A 68 -4.58 12.78 -3.55
N VAL A 69 -5.17 11.69 -3.09
CA VAL A 69 -4.42 10.50 -2.67
C VAL A 69 -4.54 9.44 -3.76
N HIS A 70 -3.43 9.15 -4.44
CA HIS A 70 -3.42 8.25 -5.59
C HIS A 70 -2.96 6.85 -5.18
N LEU A 71 -3.91 5.93 -4.95
CA LEU A 71 -3.66 4.50 -4.69
C LEU A 71 -4.06 3.59 -5.85
N GLY A 72 -5.01 4.02 -6.68
CA GLY A 72 -5.54 3.24 -7.81
C GLY A 72 -4.43 2.79 -8.77
N GLY A 73 -4.35 1.48 -9.01
CA GLY A 73 -3.38 0.87 -9.92
C GLY A 73 -3.30 -0.64 -9.76
N PHE A 74 -2.72 -1.31 -10.75
CA PHE A 74 -2.46 -2.74 -10.75
C PHE A 74 -1.24 -3.06 -9.88
N LYS A 75 -1.43 -3.93 -8.85
CA LYS A 75 -0.44 -4.13 -7.77
C LYS A 75 0.33 -5.47 -7.76
N TYR A 76 0.00 -6.40 -8.65
CA TYR A 76 0.51 -7.78 -8.54
C TYR A 76 1.86 -7.95 -9.23
N ALA A 77 2.97 -7.84 -8.47
CA ALA A 77 4.33 -7.90 -9.01
C ALA A 77 4.60 -9.16 -9.84
N GLY A 78 4.23 -10.36 -9.36
CA GLY A 78 4.42 -11.60 -10.12
C GLY A 78 3.64 -11.62 -11.44
N VAL A 79 2.36 -11.20 -11.41
CA VAL A 79 1.51 -11.14 -12.61
C VAL A 79 1.95 -10.02 -13.57
N SER A 80 2.60 -8.97 -13.05
CA SER A 80 3.07 -7.86 -13.88
C SER A 80 4.12 -8.29 -14.90
N VAL A 81 4.92 -9.31 -14.59
CA VAL A 81 5.91 -9.90 -15.51
C VAL A 81 5.22 -10.62 -16.68
N GLU A 82 4.07 -11.25 -16.42
CA GLU A 82 3.25 -11.93 -17.44
C GLU A 82 2.41 -10.93 -18.25
N ARG A 83 2.05 -9.78 -17.65
CA ARG A 83 1.17 -8.77 -18.25
C ARG A 83 1.79 -7.35 -18.15
N PRO A 84 2.98 -7.12 -18.74
CA PRO A 84 3.69 -5.86 -18.59
C PRO A 84 2.91 -4.69 -19.19
N LEU A 85 2.39 -4.83 -20.42
CA LEU A 85 1.63 -3.75 -21.08
C LEU A 85 0.39 -3.35 -20.28
N HIS A 86 -0.34 -4.33 -19.74
CA HIS A 86 -1.48 -4.03 -18.88
C HIS A 86 -1.05 -3.25 -17.64
N THR A 87 0.05 -3.66 -16.99
CA THR A 87 0.59 -2.96 -15.81
C THR A 87 0.96 -1.52 -16.14
N TYR A 88 1.68 -1.29 -17.24
CA TYR A 88 2.04 0.05 -17.68
C TYR A 88 0.83 0.91 -18.04
N THR A 89 -0.18 0.35 -18.72
CA THR A 89 -1.43 1.08 -18.99
C THR A 89 -2.14 1.45 -17.69
N GLN A 90 -2.34 0.50 -16.78
CA GLN A 90 -3.10 0.74 -15.54
C GLN A 90 -2.38 1.65 -14.53
N ASN A 91 -1.05 1.74 -14.59
CA ASN A 91 -0.27 2.49 -13.61
C ASN A 91 0.30 3.78 -14.21
N VAL A 92 0.98 3.70 -15.35
CA VAL A 92 1.66 4.85 -15.95
C VAL A 92 0.69 5.70 -16.76
N THR A 93 -0.08 5.10 -17.68
CA THR A 93 -1.05 5.87 -18.46
C THR A 93 -2.13 6.48 -17.56
N ALA A 94 -2.63 5.72 -16.59
CA ALA A 94 -3.59 6.24 -15.59
C ALA A 94 -3.01 7.42 -14.77
N MET A 95 -1.73 7.36 -14.38
CA MET A 95 -1.07 8.47 -13.69
C MET A 95 -0.96 9.71 -14.58
N VAL A 96 -0.62 9.54 -15.86
CA VAL A 96 -0.62 10.66 -16.83
C VAL A 96 -2.01 11.27 -16.95
N THR A 97 -3.06 10.46 -17.14
CA THR A 97 -4.45 10.95 -17.19
C THR A 97 -4.84 11.72 -15.94
N LEU A 98 -4.44 11.23 -14.76
CA LEU A 98 -4.69 11.91 -13.49
C LEU A 98 -3.97 13.26 -13.40
N LEU A 99 -2.68 13.32 -13.75
CA LEU A 99 -1.91 14.57 -13.72
C LEU A 99 -2.43 15.61 -14.72
N GLU A 100 -2.86 15.18 -15.91
CA GLU A 100 -3.53 16.06 -16.88
C GLU A 100 -4.82 16.63 -16.31
N ALA A 101 -5.68 15.77 -15.74
CA ALA A 101 -6.94 16.21 -15.14
C ALA A 101 -6.73 17.13 -13.92
N MET A 102 -5.72 16.85 -13.10
CA MET A 102 -5.34 17.72 -11.98
C MET A 102 -4.89 19.10 -12.47
N ALA A 103 -4.09 19.16 -13.54
CA ALA A 103 -3.66 20.42 -14.13
C ALA A 103 -4.85 21.22 -14.69
N ASP A 104 -5.76 20.56 -15.42
CA ASP A 104 -7.00 21.17 -15.96
C ASP A 104 -7.87 21.77 -14.84
N LYS A 105 -7.96 21.08 -13.70
CA LYS A 105 -8.78 21.47 -12.54
C LYS A 105 -8.03 22.32 -11.51
N GLN A 106 -6.75 22.62 -11.77
CA GLN A 106 -5.88 23.39 -10.87
C GLN A 106 -5.73 22.75 -9.47
N VAL A 107 -5.85 21.43 -9.37
CA VAL A 107 -5.60 20.66 -8.14
C VAL A 107 -4.11 20.40 -8.03
N ARG A 108 -3.48 20.84 -6.94
CA ARG A 108 -2.01 20.97 -6.85
C ARG A 108 -1.35 20.05 -5.83
N ASN A 109 -2.12 19.37 -4.99
CA ASN A 109 -1.57 18.51 -3.94
C ASN A 109 -1.79 17.04 -4.29
N ILE A 110 -0.74 16.22 -4.20
CA ILE A 110 -0.86 14.78 -4.38
C ILE A 110 0.03 13.97 -3.44
N VAL A 111 -0.59 13.01 -2.75
CA VAL A 111 0.10 11.94 -2.01
C VAL A 111 0.03 10.68 -2.86
N PHE A 112 1.18 10.17 -3.29
CA PHE A 112 1.26 8.99 -4.15
C PHE A 112 1.60 7.74 -3.35
N SER A 113 0.80 6.69 -3.50
CA SER A 113 1.12 5.35 -2.99
C SER A 113 2.15 4.69 -3.91
N SER A 114 3.43 4.87 -3.58
CA SER A 114 4.54 4.15 -4.21
C SER A 114 4.70 2.76 -3.58
N SER A 115 5.87 2.14 -3.71
CA SER A 115 6.14 0.79 -3.22
C SER A 115 7.61 0.58 -2.92
N ALA A 116 7.90 -0.28 -1.96
CA ALA A 116 9.24 -0.83 -1.78
C ALA A 116 9.75 -1.63 -2.99
N GLY A 117 8.86 -2.06 -3.90
CA GLY A 117 9.23 -2.72 -5.15
C GLY A 117 10.15 -1.88 -6.05
N VAL A 118 10.25 -0.57 -5.82
CA VAL A 118 11.21 0.31 -6.50
C VAL A 118 12.67 0.00 -6.13
N TYR A 119 12.92 -0.60 -4.96
CA TYR A 119 14.27 -0.96 -4.51
C TYR A 119 14.75 -2.30 -5.06
N GLY A 120 13.85 -3.12 -5.63
CA GLY A 120 14.17 -4.46 -6.13
C GLY A 120 14.79 -5.37 -5.08
N THR A 121 15.98 -5.89 -5.36
CA THR A 121 16.78 -6.68 -4.41
C THR A 121 17.98 -5.86 -3.96
N PRO A 122 17.84 -5.05 -2.89
CA PRO A 122 18.91 -4.19 -2.42
C PRO A 122 20.11 -5.01 -1.92
N LYS A 123 21.31 -4.41 -1.96
CA LYS A 123 22.52 -5.02 -1.41
C LYS A 123 22.51 -5.05 0.12
N ASP A 124 21.93 -4.01 0.70
CA ASP A 124 21.80 -3.84 2.14
C ASP A 124 20.44 -4.35 2.63
N GLU A 125 20.40 -4.94 3.82
CA GLU A 125 19.16 -5.46 4.42
C GLU A 125 18.20 -4.36 4.89
N VAL A 126 18.72 -3.16 5.11
CA VAL A 126 17.96 -1.97 5.50
C VAL A 126 18.04 -0.96 4.36
N VAL A 127 16.91 -0.61 3.77
CA VAL A 127 16.82 0.43 2.75
C VAL A 127 16.44 1.78 3.36
N THR A 128 17.02 2.83 2.78
CA THR A 128 16.69 4.23 3.07
C THR A 128 16.16 4.88 1.80
N GLU A 129 15.64 6.10 1.89
CA GLU A 129 15.18 6.86 0.73
C GLU A 129 16.32 7.17 -0.26
N ASP A 130 17.57 7.21 0.22
CA ASP A 130 18.80 7.37 -0.57
C ASP A 130 19.24 6.07 -1.27
N THR A 131 18.64 4.92 -0.95
CA THR A 131 18.93 3.66 -1.63
C THR A 131 18.52 3.78 -3.10
N GLN A 132 19.48 3.56 -4.01
CA GLN A 132 19.26 3.64 -5.44
C GLN A 132 18.13 2.68 -5.89
N PRO A 133 17.09 3.18 -6.58
CA PRO A 133 16.05 2.32 -7.14
C PRO A 133 16.59 1.37 -8.20
N ASP A 134 16.18 0.10 -8.14
CA ASP A 134 16.55 -0.97 -9.07
C ASP A 134 15.40 -1.99 -9.20
N PRO A 135 14.21 -1.58 -9.69
CA PRO A 135 13.02 -2.42 -9.71
C PRO A 135 13.21 -3.67 -10.58
N GLN A 136 12.73 -4.82 -10.11
CA GLN A 136 12.88 -6.12 -10.77
C GLN A 136 11.56 -6.65 -11.36
N SER A 137 10.57 -5.78 -11.54
CA SER A 137 9.27 -6.15 -12.13
C SER A 137 8.60 -4.94 -12.79
N PRO A 138 7.76 -5.14 -13.81
CA PRO A 138 6.95 -4.06 -14.40
C PRO A 138 6.10 -3.29 -13.39
N TYR A 139 5.64 -3.95 -12.33
CA TYR A 139 4.98 -3.26 -11.20
C TYR A 139 5.93 -2.26 -10.51
N GLY A 140 7.12 -2.71 -10.09
CA GLY A 140 8.12 -1.84 -9.45
C GLY A 140 8.56 -0.70 -10.37
N GLU A 141 8.82 -1.01 -11.64
CA GLU A 141 9.16 -0.02 -12.68
C GLU A 141 8.06 1.03 -12.82
N SER A 142 6.79 0.61 -12.90
CA SER A 142 5.67 1.54 -13.04
C SER A 142 5.51 2.49 -11.84
N LYS A 143 5.82 2.03 -10.61
CA LYS A 143 5.79 2.88 -9.42
C LYS A 143 6.91 3.91 -9.44
N LEU A 144 8.12 3.50 -9.84
CA LEU A 144 9.25 4.42 -10.00
C LEU A 144 9.00 5.46 -11.10
N ILE A 145 8.39 5.05 -12.22
CA ILE A 145 7.96 5.99 -13.28
C ILE A 145 6.94 7.00 -12.73
N GLY A 146 5.99 6.56 -11.89
CA GLY A 146 5.07 7.47 -11.21
C GLY A 146 5.78 8.54 -10.37
N GLU A 147 6.83 8.16 -9.63
CA GLU A 147 7.65 9.12 -8.89
C GLU A 147 8.40 10.10 -9.80
N TRP A 148 8.91 9.64 -10.94
CA TRP A 148 9.57 10.50 -11.94
C TRP A 148 8.57 11.47 -12.60
N LEU A 149 7.38 11.00 -12.96
CA LEU A 149 6.32 11.84 -13.51
C LEU A 149 5.94 12.96 -12.54
N LEU A 150 5.79 12.64 -11.25
CA LEU A 150 5.52 13.63 -10.21
C LEU A 150 6.64 14.68 -10.10
N ARG A 151 7.90 14.22 -10.02
CA ARG A 151 9.07 15.10 -9.95
C ARG A 151 9.12 16.06 -11.14
N ASP A 152 8.92 15.54 -12.34
CA ASP A 152 9.06 16.32 -13.57
C ASP A 152 7.88 17.30 -13.73
N GLN A 153 6.66 16.87 -13.37
CA GLN A 153 5.49 17.74 -13.35
C GLN A 153 5.62 18.87 -12.31
N ALA A 154 6.15 18.58 -11.13
CA ALA A 154 6.41 19.57 -10.09
C ALA A 154 7.54 20.55 -10.45
N ALA A 155 8.49 20.15 -11.30
CA ALA A 155 9.48 21.08 -11.84
C ALA A 155 8.88 22.04 -12.88
N ALA A 156 7.84 21.61 -13.60
CA ALA A 156 7.20 22.38 -14.66
C ALA A 156 6.00 23.23 -14.19
N THR A 157 5.43 22.92 -13.02
CA THR A 157 4.16 23.49 -12.54
C THR A 157 4.20 23.74 -11.02
N GLU A 158 3.11 24.23 -10.44
CA GLU A 158 2.96 24.40 -8.98
C GLU A 158 2.44 23.13 -8.28
N LEU A 159 2.81 21.94 -8.76
CA LEU A 159 2.42 20.67 -8.15
C LEU A 159 3.26 20.40 -6.90
N HIS A 160 2.60 20.20 -5.76
CA HIS A 160 3.18 19.74 -4.51
C HIS A 160 2.90 18.25 -4.33
N HIS A 161 3.95 17.48 -4.08
CA HIS A 161 3.80 16.03 -3.99
C HIS A 161 4.72 15.40 -2.95
N THR A 162 4.29 14.24 -2.47
CA THR A 162 5.17 13.28 -1.81
C THR A 162 4.75 11.86 -2.17
N SER A 163 5.70 10.92 -2.14
CA SER A 163 5.46 9.51 -2.45
C SER A 163 5.74 8.66 -1.23
N LEU A 164 4.83 7.76 -0.88
CA LEU A 164 4.95 6.87 0.26
C LEU A 164 5.37 5.49 -0.27
N ARG A 165 6.62 5.09 -0.02
CA ARG A 165 7.17 3.77 -0.33
C ARG A 165 6.96 2.85 0.87
N TYR A 166 6.13 1.84 0.69
CA TYR A 166 5.86 0.86 1.75
C TYR A 166 5.95 -0.57 1.24
N PHE A 167 6.12 -1.48 2.20
CA PHE A 167 6.34 -2.91 1.98
C PHE A 167 5.03 -3.69 2.10
N ASN A 168 4.95 -4.64 3.03
CA ASN A 168 3.81 -5.52 3.18
C ASN A 168 2.82 -4.88 4.16
N VAL A 169 1.69 -4.43 3.61
CA VAL A 169 0.61 -3.83 4.41
C VAL A 169 -0.32 -4.94 4.86
N VAL A 170 -0.56 -5.01 6.17
CA VAL A 170 -1.33 -6.09 6.82
C VAL A 170 -2.30 -5.56 7.89
N GLY A 171 -3.10 -6.47 8.44
CA GLY A 171 -4.09 -6.14 9.47
C GLY A 171 -5.38 -5.56 8.93
N SER A 172 -6.17 -4.98 9.82
CA SER A 172 -7.32 -4.17 9.45
C SER A 172 -7.58 -3.08 10.48
N GLY A 173 -7.97 -1.89 10.02
CA GLY A 173 -8.49 -0.82 10.86
C GLY A 173 -10.01 -0.88 11.04
N ASP A 174 -10.71 -1.70 10.25
CA ASP A 174 -12.17 -1.83 10.28
C ASP A 174 -12.56 -3.31 10.03
N PRO A 175 -13.37 -3.94 10.89
CA PRO A 175 -13.74 -5.34 10.76
C PRO A 175 -14.55 -5.68 9.50
N THR A 176 -15.02 -4.67 8.75
CA THR A 176 -15.73 -4.85 7.48
C THR A 176 -14.80 -4.80 6.26
N VAL A 177 -13.54 -4.38 6.42
CA VAL A 177 -12.56 -4.24 5.35
C VAL A 177 -11.44 -5.25 5.54
N TYR A 178 -11.25 -6.15 4.58
CA TYR A 178 -10.20 -7.16 4.59
C TYR A 178 -9.32 -7.07 3.35
N ASP A 179 -8.07 -7.55 3.46
CA ASP A 179 -7.21 -7.72 2.29
C ASP A 179 -7.68 -8.93 1.48
N ALA A 180 -8.33 -8.67 0.34
CA ALA A 180 -8.81 -9.71 -0.57
C ALA A 180 -7.73 -10.24 -1.52
N SER A 181 -6.46 -9.85 -1.35
CA SER A 181 -5.39 -10.29 -2.25
C SER A 181 -5.16 -11.80 -2.16
N PRO A 182 -5.11 -12.52 -3.30
CA PRO A 182 -4.82 -13.96 -3.29
C PRO A 182 -3.32 -14.27 -3.12
N TYR A 183 -2.45 -13.26 -3.10
CA TYR A 183 -1.00 -13.43 -3.10
C TYR A 183 -0.34 -12.97 -1.79
N ASN A 184 -1.04 -12.20 -0.96
CA ASN A 184 -0.51 -11.68 0.29
C ASN A 184 -0.56 -12.73 1.41
N LEU A 185 0.44 -12.73 2.29
CA LEU A 185 0.63 -13.78 3.29
C LEU A 185 -0.56 -13.90 4.27
N PHE A 186 -1.01 -12.79 4.86
CA PHE A 186 -2.08 -12.80 5.85
C PHE A 186 -3.40 -13.37 5.27
N PRO A 187 -3.89 -12.90 4.11
CA PRO A 187 -5.04 -13.50 3.44
C PRO A 187 -4.87 -14.99 3.14
N ILE A 188 -3.70 -15.42 2.67
CA ILE A 188 -3.42 -16.84 2.40
C ILE A 188 -3.55 -17.67 3.67
N VAL A 189 -2.93 -17.22 4.77
CA VAL A 189 -2.99 -17.90 6.06
C VAL A 189 -4.43 -17.95 6.57
N CYS A 190 -5.15 -16.82 6.59
CA CYS A 190 -6.54 -16.76 7.04
C CYS A 190 -7.43 -17.72 6.23
N ASN A 191 -7.32 -17.68 4.90
CA ASN A 191 -8.09 -18.54 4.01
C ASN A 191 -7.83 -20.04 4.28
N LEU A 192 -6.56 -20.45 4.41
CA LEU A 192 -6.22 -21.85 4.68
C LEU A 192 -6.76 -22.30 6.02
N LEU A 193 -6.60 -21.51 7.08
CA LEU A 193 -7.11 -21.81 8.41
C LEU A 193 -8.64 -21.92 8.42
N THR A 194 -9.37 -21.04 7.73
CA THR A 194 -10.84 -21.15 7.60
C THR A 194 -11.29 -22.41 6.85
N GLN A 195 -10.43 -22.98 6.00
CA GLN A 195 -10.70 -24.22 5.28
C GLN A 195 -10.22 -25.48 6.03
N GLY A 196 -9.74 -25.34 7.27
CA GLY A 196 -9.13 -26.44 8.02
C GLY A 196 -7.82 -26.96 7.40
N LYS A 197 -7.14 -26.13 6.60
CA LYS A 197 -5.86 -26.45 5.94
C LYS A 197 -4.69 -25.82 6.69
N VAL A 198 -3.51 -26.42 6.51
CA VAL A 198 -2.28 -25.99 7.14
C VAL A 198 -1.50 -25.03 6.22
N PRO A 199 -1.14 -23.82 6.69
CA PRO A 199 -0.25 -22.91 5.97
C PRO A 199 1.16 -23.47 5.75
N GLN A 200 1.83 -23.00 4.70
CA GLN A 200 3.20 -23.41 4.34
C GLN A 200 4.18 -22.23 4.46
N ILE A 201 5.38 -22.53 5.00
CA ILE A 201 6.57 -21.67 4.96
C ILE A 201 7.44 -22.10 3.77
N TYR A 202 7.86 -21.12 2.96
CA TYR A 202 8.77 -21.33 1.84
C TYR A 202 10.17 -20.86 2.24
N GLY A 203 11.09 -21.81 2.45
CA GLY A 203 12.45 -21.53 2.91
C GLY A 203 12.60 -21.48 4.43
N THR A 204 13.48 -22.32 4.97
CA THR A 204 13.79 -22.41 6.41
C THR A 204 15.30 -22.43 6.70
N ASP A 205 16.09 -22.08 5.69
CA ASP A 205 17.55 -22.09 5.69
C ASP A 205 18.15 -20.69 5.37
N HIS A 206 17.34 -19.63 5.43
CA HIS A 206 17.83 -18.26 5.28
C HIS A 206 18.82 -17.90 6.42
N PRO A 207 19.79 -17.01 6.16
CA PRO A 207 20.70 -16.48 7.18
C PRO A 207 19.98 -15.47 8.11
N THR A 208 18.89 -15.89 8.74
CA THR A 208 18.06 -15.12 9.69
C THR A 208 17.96 -15.91 11.00
N PRO A 209 17.57 -15.28 12.13
CA PRO A 209 17.59 -15.95 13.44
C PRO A 209 16.81 -17.27 13.51
N ASP A 210 15.72 -17.42 12.75
CA ASP A 210 14.87 -18.63 12.74
C ASP A 210 14.86 -19.39 11.40
N GLY A 211 15.75 -19.02 10.49
CA GLY A 211 15.89 -19.61 9.16
C GLY A 211 14.84 -19.18 8.13
N THR A 212 13.81 -18.42 8.51
CA THR A 212 12.75 -17.98 7.59
C THR A 212 12.98 -16.55 7.10
N SER A 213 12.42 -16.20 5.93
CA SER A 213 12.58 -14.83 5.40
C SER A 213 12.00 -13.79 6.35
N VAL A 214 12.70 -12.67 6.51
CA VAL A 214 12.27 -11.50 7.30
C VAL A 214 11.85 -10.41 6.33
N LYS A 215 10.60 -9.97 6.42
CA LYS A 215 10.08 -8.88 5.58
C LYS A 215 9.54 -7.76 6.46
N ASP A 216 9.41 -6.59 5.88
CA ASP A 216 8.80 -5.46 6.55
C ASP A 216 7.28 -5.52 6.46
N TYR A 217 6.63 -5.58 7.62
CA TYR A 217 5.18 -5.61 7.77
C TYR A 217 4.73 -4.39 8.57
N VAL A 218 3.75 -3.68 8.05
CA VAL A 218 3.18 -2.48 8.67
C VAL A 218 1.66 -2.59 8.71
N HIS A 219 1.06 -2.08 9.77
CA HIS A 219 -0.39 -2.13 9.91
C HIS A 219 -1.07 -1.09 9.00
N VAL A 220 -2.15 -1.49 8.32
CA VAL A 220 -2.87 -0.62 7.37
C VAL A 220 -3.41 0.65 8.03
N ALA A 221 -3.77 0.62 9.32
CA ALA A 221 -4.25 1.81 10.02
C ALA A 221 -3.15 2.85 10.30
N ASP A 222 -1.92 2.41 10.64
CA ASP A 222 -0.77 3.32 10.76
C ASP A 222 -0.49 3.97 9.41
N LEU A 223 -0.51 3.16 8.34
CA LEU A 223 -0.27 3.61 6.98
C LEU A 223 -1.33 4.60 6.50
N ALA A 224 -2.61 4.37 6.81
CA ALA A 224 -3.69 5.28 6.49
C ALA A 224 -3.50 6.65 7.16
N ARG A 225 -3.10 6.68 8.44
CA ARG A 225 -2.77 7.92 9.16
C ARG A 225 -1.60 8.67 8.52
N ALA A 226 -0.58 7.97 8.02
CA ALA A 226 0.53 8.60 7.32
C ALA A 226 0.08 9.33 6.03
N HIS A 227 -0.91 8.77 5.31
CA HIS A 227 -1.49 9.45 4.14
C HIS A 227 -2.22 10.74 4.53
N VAL A 228 -3.01 10.71 5.62
CA VAL A 228 -3.69 11.90 6.15
C VAL A 228 -2.69 12.96 6.60
N ALA A 229 -1.63 12.54 7.31
CA ALA A 229 -0.56 13.44 7.76
C ALA A 229 0.16 14.11 6.58
N ALA A 230 0.50 13.35 5.54
CA ALA A 230 1.10 13.88 4.32
C ALA A 230 0.16 14.86 3.60
N ALA A 231 -1.13 14.54 3.49
CA ALA A 231 -2.14 15.39 2.88
C ALA A 231 -2.28 16.74 3.60
N ARG A 232 -2.42 16.73 4.94
CA ARG A 232 -2.45 17.95 5.76
C ARG A 232 -1.17 18.77 5.66
N ALA A 233 -0.01 18.11 5.61
CA ALA A 233 1.25 18.82 5.47
C ALA A 233 1.33 19.55 4.13
N LEU A 234 0.96 18.90 3.01
CA LEU A 234 0.89 19.55 1.70
C LEU A 234 -0.09 20.74 1.69
N GLU A 235 -1.29 20.56 2.25
CA GLU A 235 -2.29 21.63 2.38
C GLU A 235 -1.75 22.84 3.16
N SER A 236 -1.08 22.60 4.28
CA SER A 236 -0.52 23.67 5.12
C SER A 236 0.65 24.41 4.48
N GLY A 237 1.07 24.01 3.27
CA GLY A 237 2.25 24.54 2.59
C GLY A 237 3.57 24.08 3.21
N LYS A 238 3.56 23.04 4.06
CA LYS A 238 4.78 22.47 4.64
C LYS A 238 5.55 21.75 3.52
N THR A 239 6.82 22.10 3.36
CA THR A 239 7.73 21.36 2.48
C THR A 239 7.93 19.95 3.03
N LEU A 240 7.64 18.96 2.19
CA LEU A 240 7.90 17.55 2.46
C LEU A 240 9.04 17.04 1.58
N GLU A 241 9.70 15.98 2.03
CA GLU A 241 10.54 15.17 1.15
C GLU A 241 9.72 14.60 -0.01
N ARG A 242 10.39 14.39 -1.14
CA ARG A 242 9.76 13.82 -2.35
C ARG A 242 9.24 12.40 -2.11
N VAL A 243 9.89 11.69 -1.21
CA VAL A 243 9.66 10.28 -0.91
C VAL A 243 9.83 10.07 0.60
N TYR A 244 9.00 9.20 1.16
CA TYR A 244 9.16 8.63 2.49
C TYR A 244 9.01 7.11 2.46
N ASN A 245 9.86 6.41 3.21
CA ASN A 245 9.66 5.02 3.55
C ASN A 245 8.72 4.88 4.75
N LEU A 246 7.69 4.04 4.61
CA LEU A 246 6.86 3.61 5.74
C LEU A 246 7.20 2.15 6.05
N GLY A 247 8.16 1.96 6.95
CA GLY A 247 8.64 0.65 7.39
C GLY A 247 8.61 0.49 8.90
N SER A 248 8.75 -0.75 9.35
CA SER A 248 8.87 -1.13 10.76
C SER A 248 10.28 -0.92 11.33
N GLY A 249 11.31 -0.81 10.47
CA GLY A 249 12.71 -0.70 10.86
C GLY A 249 13.38 -2.02 11.25
N THR A 250 12.62 -2.99 11.78
CA THR A 250 13.17 -4.28 12.26
C THR A 250 12.78 -5.46 11.38
N GLY A 251 11.56 -5.45 10.82
CA GLY A 251 10.96 -6.56 10.10
C GLY A 251 10.34 -7.63 11.00
N THR A 252 9.69 -8.60 10.38
CA THR A 252 9.08 -9.78 11.02
C THR A 252 9.31 -11.00 10.13
N SER A 253 9.67 -12.13 10.74
CA SER A 253 9.88 -13.38 10.04
C SER A 253 8.56 -14.07 9.67
N VAL A 254 8.60 -14.95 8.67
CA VAL A 254 7.43 -15.78 8.34
C VAL A 254 7.06 -16.69 9.51
N ARG A 255 8.03 -17.22 10.27
CA ARG A 255 7.75 -18.07 11.43
C ARG A 255 7.06 -17.30 12.55
N GLU A 256 7.50 -16.08 12.85
CA GLU A 256 6.85 -15.20 13.82
C GLU A 256 5.38 -14.93 13.47
N ILE A 257 5.08 -14.77 12.18
CA ILE A 257 3.70 -14.59 11.67
C ILE A 257 2.87 -15.86 11.86
N MET A 258 3.43 -17.04 11.58
CA MET A 258 2.72 -18.31 11.80
C MET A 258 2.44 -18.55 13.28
N ASP A 259 3.40 -18.22 14.15
CA ASP A 259 3.24 -18.33 15.59
C ASP A 259 2.19 -17.35 16.11
N ALA A 260 2.16 -16.12 15.58
CA ALA A 260 1.11 -15.14 15.86
C ALA A 260 -0.27 -15.66 15.42
N ALA A 261 -0.37 -16.23 14.22
CA ALA A 261 -1.60 -16.83 13.72
C ALA A 261 -2.12 -17.95 14.64
N ARG A 262 -1.23 -18.84 15.10
CA ARG A 262 -1.58 -19.90 16.06
C ARG A 262 -2.06 -19.33 17.40
N ARG A 263 -1.34 -18.36 17.97
CA ARG A 263 -1.73 -17.69 19.23
C ARG A 263 -3.08 -17.00 19.13
N VAL A 264 -3.30 -16.22 18.08
CA VAL A 264 -4.48 -15.37 17.89
C VAL A 264 -5.73 -16.19 17.56
N THR A 265 -5.60 -17.17 16.66
CA THR A 265 -6.77 -17.97 16.23
C THR A 265 -7.11 -19.09 17.21
N GLY A 266 -6.16 -19.52 18.05
CA GLY A 266 -6.29 -20.72 18.89
C GLY A 266 -6.32 -22.03 18.10
N ILE A 267 -6.12 -21.99 16.77
CA ILE A 267 -6.08 -23.17 15.92
C ILE A 267 -4.69 -23.81 16.07
N ASP A 268 -4.66 -25.07 16.49
CA ASP A 268 -3.40 -25.80 16.60
C ASP A 268 -2.95 -26.30 15.22
N PHE A 269 -1.80 -25.81 14.75
CA PHE A 269 -1.18 -26.27 13.50
C PHE A 269 0.35 -26.14 13.58
N THR A 270 1.03 -26.97 12.81
CA THR A 270 2.47 -26.84 12.53
C THR A 270 2.62 -26.47 11.06
N PRO A 271 3.23 -25.32 10.71
CA PRO A 271 3.39 -24.93 9.31
C PRO A 271 4.13 -26.00 8.50
N ALA A 272 3.65 -26.30 7.30
CA ALA A 272 4.41 -27.14 6.38
C ALA A 272 5.67 -26.38 5.93
N GLU A 273 6.82 -27.04 5.85
CA GLU A 273 8.05 -26.43 5.36
C GLU A 273 8.32 -26.88 3.92
N GLY A 274 8.70 -25.95 3.04
CA GLY A 274 9.04 -26.25 1.65
C GLY A 274 10.22 -25.43 1.13
N PRO A 275 10.63 -25.66 -0.14
CA PRO A 275 11.78 -24.97 -0.71
C PRO A 275 11.55 -23.47 -0.80
N ARG A 276 12.65 -22.70 -0.82
CA ARG A 276 12.62 -21.26 -1.09
C ARG A 276 11.95 -20.97 -2.43
N ARG A 277 11.28 -19.82 -2.51
CA ARG A 277 10.85 -19.28 -3.79
C ARG A 277 12.06 -18.62 -4.47
N PRO A 278 12.30 -18.86 -5.78
CA PRO A 278 13.38 -18.20 -6.50
C PRO A 278 13.26 -16.68 -6.38
N GLY A 279 14.36 -16.01 -6.01
CA GLY A 279 14.43 -14.56 -5.90
C GLY A 279 13.86 -13.95 -4.61
N ASP A 280 13.35 -14.74 -3.65
CA ASP A 280 12.94 -14.20 -2.34
C ASP A 280 14.19 -13.80 -1.52
N PRO A 281 14.35 -12.52 -1.16
CA PRO A 281 15.48 -12.09 -0.33
C PRO A 281 15.32 -12.59 1.10
N SER A 282 16.45 -12.80 1.78
CA SER A 282 16.45 -13.28 3.18
C SER A 282 15.93 -12.24 4.15
N ARG A 283 16.30 -10.97 3.96
CA ARG A 283 15.86 -9.85 4.80
C ARG A 283 15.83 -8.56 3.99
N VAL A 284 14.70 -7.86 4.00
CA VAL A 284 14.59 -6.48 3.49
C VAL A 284 13.62 -5.70 4.36
N VAL A 285 14.11 -4.60 4.94
CA VAL A 285 13.32 -3.68 5.79
C VAL A 285 13.59 -2.22 5.45
N ALA A 286 12.62 -1.35 5.68
CA ALA A 286 12.77 0.09 5.49
C ALA A 286 13.13 0.79 6.80
N ASN A 287 14.10 1.71 6.71
CA ASN A 287 14.22 2.79 7.70
C ASN A 287 13.08 3.80 7.46
N GLY A 288 12.36 4.17 8.51
CA GLY A 288 11.24 5.12 8.45
C GLY A 288 11.50 6.45 9.16
N ASP A 289 12.76 6.83 9.39
CA ASP A 289 13.13 7.97 10.24
C ASP A 289 12.67 9.31 9.64
N LEU A 290 12.72 9.48 8.31
CA LEU A 290 12.20 10.68 7.65
C LEU A 290 10.69 10.81 7.83
N ALA A 291 9.96 9.70 7.65
CA ALA A 291 8.52 9.68 7.88
C ALA A 291 8.16 9.95 9.35
N ALA A 292 8.96 9.43 10.29
CA ALA A 292 8.77 9.67 11.72
C ALA A 292 8.97 11.16 12.06
N ARG A 293 10.02 11.77 11.51
CA ARG A 293 10.34 13.19 11.68
C ARG A 293 9.24 14.10 11.14
N ASP A 294 8.78 13.85 9.92
CA ASP A 294 7.98 14.83 9.18
C ASP A 294 6.47 14.58 9.20
N LEU A 295 6.09 13.30 9.28
CA LEU A 295 4.70 12.82 9.21
C LEU A 295 4.22 12.17 10.51
N GLY A 296 5.10 12.05 11.52
CA GLY A 296 4.79 11.38 12.78
C GLY A 296 4.59 9.87 12.62
N TRP A 297 5.17 9.26 11.58
CA TRP A 297 5.10 7.82 11.34
C TRP A 297 5.58 7.01 12.55
N GLN A 298 4.79 6.01 12.93
CA GLN A 298 5.14 5.02 13.94
C GLN A 298 4.52 3.68 13.53
N ASN A 299 5.30 2.61 13.67
CA ASN A 299 4.77 1.25 13.58
C ASN A 299 4.27 0.83 14.96
N THR A 300 2.96 0.96 15.21
CA THR A 300 2.39 0.90 16.56
C THR A 300 1.79 -0.47 16.92
N TYR A 301 1.62 -1.35 15.93
CA TYR A 301 1.01 -2.67 16.11
C TYR A 301 2.08 -3.75 16.25
N THR A 302 1.89 -4.64 17.22
CA THR A 302 2.63 -5.91 17.28
C THR A 302 2.13 -6.88 16.22
N VAL A 303 2.92 -7.89 15.86
CA VAL A 303 2.51 -8.94 14.91
C VAL A 303 1.22 -9.64 15.33
N ASP A 304 1.02 -9.86 16.64
CA ASP A 304 -0.21 -10.45 17.19
C ASP A 304 -1.42 -9.56 16.93
N GLN A 305 -1.29 -8.24 17.17
CA GLN A 305 -2.37 -7.29 16.90
C GLN A 305 -2.65 -7.15 15.40
N MET A 306 -1.61 -7.12 14.56
CA MET A 306 -1.77 -7.11 13.10
C MET A 306 -2.54 -8.34 12.64
N PHE A 307 -2.20 -9.53 13.14
CA PHE A 307 -2.89 -10.75 12.73
C PHE A 307 -4.31 -10.81 13.30
N ALA A 308 -4.52 -10.37 14.54
CA ALA A 308 -5.83 -10.33 15.18
C ALA A 308 -6.84 -9.51 14.39
N THR A 309 -6.48 -8.29 13.98
CA THR A 309 -7.39 -7.42 13.22
C THR A 309 -7.66 -7.95 11.81
N ALA A 310 -6.65 -8.54 11.15
CA ALA A 310 -6.86 -9.22 9.87
C ALA A 310 -7.80 -10.43 10.01
N TRP A 311 -7.61 -11.24 11.04
CA TRP A 311 -8.44 -12.41 11.31
C TRP A 311 -9.88 -12.03 11.67
N GLU A 312 -10.06 -10.98 12.48
CA GLU A 312 -11.38 -10.45 12.82
C GLU A 312 -12.15 -10.04 11.55
N ALA A 313 -11.51 -9.25 10.68
CA ALA A 313 -12.10 -8.77 9.42
C ALA A 313 -12.29 -9.86 8.35
N TRP A 314 -11.60 -10.99 8.48
CA TRP A 314 -11.65 -12.05 7.48
C TRP A 314 -13.05 -12.66 7.38
N PRO A 315 -13.62 -12.81 6.16
CA PRO A 315 -14.91 -13.45 5.95
C PRO A 315 -14.82 -14.94 6.29
N LYS A 316 -15.51 -15.35 7.35
CA LYS A 316 -15.66 -16.74 7.80
C LYS A 316 -17.06 -17.16 7.34
N GLY A 317 -17.13 -18.04 6.34
CA GLY A 317 -18.41 -18.53 5.80
C GLY A 317 -19.28 -19.25 6.82
#